data_AF-A0A3R7XWM0-F1
#
_entry.id   AF-A0A3R7XWM0-F1
#
_cell.length_a   1.000
_cell.length_b   1.000
_cell.length_c   1.000
_cell.angle_alpha   90.00
_cell.angle_beta   90.00
_cell.angle_gamma   90.00
#
_symmetry.space_group_name_H-M   'P 1'
#
loop_
_entity.id
_entity.type
_entity.pdbx_description
1 polymer ?
#
loop_
_entity_poly.entity_id
_entity_poly.type
_entity_poly.pdbx_seq_one_letter_code
_entity_poly.pdbx_strand_id
1 'polypeptide(L)'
;MDVAVSGGHFDVVKWLFENCNAGCSERAAETAASHGDLAMLQWLHQHFRPKCHSNVMDHAAMGGQLHVLKWLHEQGYDGCTTNAMDAAAKDGRLDIVQWLHENRNEGCTTNAMTSAAIQGHLHVVKWLHEYRSEGCNNSIMYWPVCEGHLEVVKWLVEHKPETCRDDLMEEAAWRGHLDVVVYLDENTTQRGSEWGLGAVAKEGYAKVAIALMQRHSGIFRRGMYSCFLRLLNQLSNEGDTPASPLWNELLRMLEIFHSDECSAGVITLLDLALQRGYLVMARQFFDRRSEQEKCQYVAIAADHNNIVLMRWMIENGAPLSVHTAISLASSHVIDRSDRVVVIRIALENNVRKLLLWVLDNTVFEDVTSRNAIRNALERADNVTAHWLCDYLSNDDTRSWCFPLH
;
A
#
# COMPACT_ATOMS: atom_id res chain seq x y z
N MET A 1 29.01 -41.78 16.37
CA MET A 1 29.77 -40.76 17.09
C MET A 1 29.17 -39.38 16.83
N ASP A 2 29.30 -38.85 15.61
CA ASP A 2 28.87 -37.49 15.25
C ASP A 2 27.39 -37.18 15.53
N VAL A 3 26.47 -38.11 15.28
CA VAL A 3 25.04 -37.93 15.60
C VAL A 3 24.81 -37.79 17.11
N ALA A 4 25.53 -38.58 17.92
CA ALA A 4 25.43 -38.49 19.37
C ALA A 4 26.01 -37.16 19.89
N VAL A 5 27.08 -36.66 19.25
CA VAL A 5 27.63 -35.32 19.52
C VAL A 5 26.64 -34.22 19.13
N SER A 6 26.00 -34.34 17.97
CA SER A 6 24.97 -33.38 17.51
C SER A 6 23.75 -33.35 18.43
N GLY A 7 23.42 -34.46 19.11
CA GLY A 7 22.35 -34.52 20.09
C GLY A 7 22.78 -34.14 21.52
N GLY A 8 24.05 -33.79 21.75
CA GLY A 8 24.58 -33.50 23.09
C GLY A 8 24.63 -34.72 24.03
N HIS A 9 24.61 -35.95 23.48
CA HIS A 9 24.53 -37.18 24.27
C HIS A 9 25.92 -37.65 24.73
N PHE A 10 26.52 -36.93 25.69
CA PHE A 10 27.89 -37.18 26.14
C PHE A 10 28.17 -38.60 26.63
N ASP A 11 27.25 -39.21 27.38
CA ASP A 11 27.42 -40.57 27.88
C ASP A 11 27.40 -41.61 26.76
N VAL A 12 26.57 -41.38 25.74
CA VAL A 12 26.52 -42.23 24.54
C VAL A 12 27.82 -42.10 23.73
N VAL A 13 28.38 -40.89 23.65
CA VAL A 13 29.67 -40.63 22.99
C VAL A 13 30.80 -41.39 23.69
N LYS A 14 30.89 -41.34 25.01
CA LYS A 14 31.87 -42.13 25.79
C LYS A 14 31.70 -43.62 25.56
N TRP A 15 30.46 -44.10 25.66
CA TRP A 15 30.16 -45.51 25.47
C TRP A 15 30.56 -46.01 24.08
N LEU A 16 30.26 -45.24 23.02
CA LEU A 16 30.61 -45.57 21.64
C LEU A 16 32.13 -45.61 21.41
N PHE A 17 32.88 -44.73 22.07
CA PHE A 17 34.34 -44.73 21.99
C PHE A 17 34.94 -45.97 22.67
N GLU A 18 34.55 -46.22 23.92
CA GLU A 18 35.09 -47.30 24.75
C GLU A 18 34.72 -48.70 24.24
N ASN A 19 33.48 -48.87 23.75
CA ASN A 19 32.93 -50.19 23.44
C ASN A 19 32.91 -50.52 21.94
N CYS A 20 32.94 -49.51 21.07
CA CYS A 20 32.81 -49.71 19.63
C CYS A 20 34.02 -49.24 18.82
N ASN A 21 35.05 -48.66 19.45
CA ASN A 21 36.18 -48.02 18.79
C ASN A 21 35.73 -47.04 17.68
N ALA A 22 34.60 -46.36 17.92
CA ALA A 22 34.00 -45.46 16.94
C ALA A 22 34.80 -44.16 16.86
N GLY A 23 35.29 -43.82 15.66
CA GLY A 23 35.93 -42.53 15.41
C GLY A 23 34.92 -41.39 15.29
N CYS A 24 35.40 -40.15 15.43
CA CYS A 24 34.66 -38.94 15.09
C CYS A 24 35.19 -38.33 13.79
N SER A 25 34.31 -37.60 13.08
CA SER A 25 34.74 -36.66 12.03
C SER A 25 35.05 -35.29 12.62
N GLU A 26 35.63 -34.40 11.82
CA GLU A 26 35.90 -33.01 12.18
C GLU A 26 34.62 -32.25 12.58
N ARG A 27 33.48 -32.62 11.96
CA ARG A 27 32.15 -32.05 12.22
C ARG A 27 31.67 -32.23 13.65
N ALA A 28 32.16 -33.26 14.35
CA ALA A 28 31.81 -33.47 15.75
C ALA A 28 32.30 -32.31 16.63
N ALA A 29 33.55 -31.88 16.44
CA ALA A 29 34.11 -30.76 17.19
C ALA A 29 33.44 -29.44 16.80
N GLU A 30 33.21 -29.21 15.49
CA GLU A 30 32.48 -28.04 14.98
C GLU A 30 31.08 -27.93 15.59
N THR A 31 30.34 -29.04 15.64
CA THR A 31 28.97 -29.08 16.17
C THR A 31 28.95 -28.89 17.69
N ALA A 32 29.88 -29.50 18.42
CA ALA A 32 30.00 -29.28 19.86
C ALA A 32 30.32 -27.80 20.16
N ALA A 33 31.19 -27.18 19.35
CA ALA A 33 31.57 -25.79 19.48
C ALA A 33 30.42 -24.83 19.17
N SER A 34 29.63 -25.07 18.12
CA SER A 34 28.46 -24.24 17.80
C SER A 34 27.36 -24.30 18.86
N HIS A 35 27.19 -25.44 19.54
CA HIS A 35 26.21 -25.59 20.62
C HIS A 35 26.71 -25.10 21.98
N GLY A 36 28.00 -24.78 22.12
CA GLY A 36 28.57 -24.34 23.39
C GLY A 36 28.89 -25.47 24.37
N ASP A 37 28.87 -26.73 23.90
CA ASP A 37 29.13 -27.93 24.72
C ASP A 37 30.63 -28.10 24.98
N LEU A 38 31.13 -27.29 25.90
CA LEU A 38 32.53 -27.25 26.28
C LEU A 38 33.02 -28.59 26.84
N ALA A 39 32.17 -29.33 27.56
CA ALA A 39 32.54 -30.62 28.14
C ALA A 39 32.78 -31.68 27.06
N MET A 40 31.88 -31.76 26.08
CA MET A 40 32.05 -32.59 24.90
C MET A 40 33.29 -32.19 24.11
N LEU A 41 33.50 -30.89 23.90
CA LEU A 41 34.62 -30.38 23.12
C LEU A 41 35.98 -30.65 23.80
N GLN A 42 36.07 -30.47 25.13
CA GLN A 42 37.26 -30.82 25.92
C GLN A 42 37.58 -32.31 25.81
N TRP A 43 36.56 -33.17 25.86
CA TRP A 43 36.74 -34.61 25.72
C TRP A 43 37.19 -34.98 24.29
N LEU A 44 36.57 -34.41 23.26
CA LEU A 44 36.99 -34.60 21.86
C LEU A 44 38.43 -34.11 21.63
N HIS A 45 38.83 -32.99 22.22
CA HIS A 45 40.21 -32.48 22.16
C HIS A 45 41.21 -33.47 22.78
N GLN A 46 40.92 -34.03 23.95
CA GLN A 46 41.81 -34.98 24.63
C GLN A 46 42.04 -36.27 23.83
N HIS A 47 41.00 -36.76 23.16
CA HIS A 47 41.04 -38.06 22.49
C HIS A 47 41.33 -37.99 20.98
N PHE A 48 41.06 -36.85 20.32
CA PHE A 48 41.12 -36.73 18.86
C PHE A 48 41.86 -35.48 18.34
N ARG A 49 42.73 -34.86 19.16
CA ARG A 49 43.47 -33.61 18.88
C ARG A 49 43.95 -33.39 17.42
N PRO A 50 44.54 -34.38 16.71
CA PRO A 50 45.04 -34.18 15.35
C PRO A 50 43.95 -33.91 14.29
N LYS A 51 42.67 -34.06 14.63
CA LYS A 51 41.52 -33.87 13.72
C LYS A 51 40.70 -32.61 14.02
N CYS A 52 41.11 -31.77 14.97
CA CYS A 52 40.36 -30.58 15.37
C CYS A 52 40.85 -29.28 14.67
N HIS A 53 41.58 -29.39 13.55
CA HIS A 53 42.20 -28.23 12.87
C HIS A 53 41.26 -27.42 11.97
N SER A 54 40.05 -27.90 11.66
CA SER A 54 39.08 -27.20 10.80
C SER A 54 38.22 -26.24 11.61
N ASN A 55 38.11 -24.97 11.21
CA ASN A 55 37.05 -23.96 11.46
C ASN A 55 36.25 -23.98 12.81
N VAL A 56 36.72 -24.64 13.87
CA VAL A 56 35.95 -24.86 15.12
C VAL A 56 35.68 -23.52 15.80
N MET A 57 36.62 -22.58 15.71
CA MET A 57 36.42 -21.22 16.20
C MET A 57 35.33 -20.48 15.42
N ASP A 58 35.27 -20.63 14.09
CA ASP A 58 34.22 -20.01 13.28
C ASP A 58 32.85 -20.55 13.68
N HIS A 59 32.74 -21.85 13.94
CA HIS A 59 31.50 -22.47 14.41
C HIS A 59 31.12 -22.04 15.83
N ALA A 60 32.09 -21.87 16.73
CA ALA A 60 31.85 -21.31 18.06
C ALA A 60 31.35 -19.85 17.99
N ALA A 61 31.95 -19.04 17.11
CA ALA A 61 31.54 -17.66 16.87
C ALA A 61 30.12 -17.57 16.28
N MET A 62 29.84 -18.39 15.27
CA MET A 62 28.50 -18.53 14.67
C MET A 62 27.46 -19.00 15.68
N GLY A 63 27.85 -19.87 16.62
CA GLY A 63 26.98 -20.33 17.70
C GLY A 63 26.78 -19.31 18.83
N GLY A 64 27.48 -18.17 18.82
CA GLY A 64 27.43 -17.19 19.91
C GLY A 64 28.16 -17.63 21.18
N GLN A 65 29.12 -18.56 21.09
CA GLN A 65 29.71 -19.25 22.24
C GLN A 65 31.06 -18.63 22.65
N LEU A 66 31.02 -17.46 23.29
CA LEU A 66 32.23 -16.73 23.70
C LEU A 66 33.14 -17.53 24.65
N HIS A 67 32.57 -18.31 25.57
CA HIS A 67 33.37 -19.14 26.50
C HIS A 67 34.10 -20.27 25.78
N VAL A 68 33.50 -20.86 24.73
CA VAL A 68 34.15 -21.85 23.89
C VAL A 68 35.27 -21.22 23.06
N LEU A 69 35.05 -20.03 22.49
CA LEU A 69 36.07 -19.29 21.76
C LEU A 69 37.30 -18.99 22.62
N LYS A 70 37.09 -18.48 23.83
CA LYS A 70 38.17 -18.23 24.80
C LYS A 70 38.96 -19.50 25.10
N TRP A 71 38.27 -20.59 25.39
CA TRP A 71 38.92 -21.86 25.66
C TRP A 71 39.72 -22.38 24.46
N LEU A 72 39.14 -22.36 23.25
CA LEU A 72 39.84 -22.76 22.03
C LEU A 72 41.11 -21.93 21.78
N HIS A 73 41.05 -20.64 22.05
CA HIS A 73 42.20 -19.74 21.90
C HIS A 73 43.31 -20.04 22.93
N GLU A 74 42.94 -20.26 24.19
CA GLU A 74 43.89 -20.67 25.23
C GLU A 74 44.58 -22.02 24.91
N GLN A 75 43.89 -22.91 24.20
CA GLN A 75 44.47 -24.20 23.76
C GLN A 75 45.36 -24.07 22.51
N GLY A 76 45.51 -22.87 21.93
CA GLY A 76 46.38 -22.62 20.78
C GLY A 76 45.84 -23.13 19.44
N TYR A 77 44.52 -23.08 19.25
CA TYR A 77 43.91 -23.42 17.96
C TYR A 77 44.09 -22.28 16.94
N ASP A 78 44.44 -22.63 15.70
CA ASP A 78 44.69 -21.67 14.60
C ASP A 78 43.56 -21.62 13.55
N GLY A 79 42.50 -22.42 13.70
CA GLY A 79 41.41 -22.56 12.73
C GLY A 79 40.34 -21.46 12.78
N CYS A 80 40.73 -20.21 13.01
CA CYS A 80 39.83 -19.06 12.92
C CYS A 80 39.99 -18.40 11.54
N THR A 81 38.89 -17.96 10.95
CA THR A 81 38.89 -17.22 9.69
C THR A 81 38.09 -15.93 9.82
N THR A 82 38.05 -15.12 8.77
CA THR A 82 37.19 -13.92 8.71
C THR A 82 35.71 -14.25 8.91
N ASN A 83 35.29 -15.50 8.65
CA ASN A 83 33.92 -15.95 8.85
C ASN A 83 33.49 -15.88 10.32
N ALA A 84 34.41 -16.04 11.28
CA ALA A 84 34.08 -15.94 12.70
C ALA A 84 33.51 -14.55 13.04
N MET A 85 34.21 -13.48 12.61
CA MET A 85 33.79 -12.12 12.87
C MET A 85 32.60 -11.72 12.00
N ASP A 86 32.56 -12.15 10.74
CA ASP A 86 31.43 -11.90 9.83
C ASP A 86 30.12 -12.51 10.37
N ALA A 87 30.16 -13.76 10.86
CA ALA A 87 29.01 -14.44 11.44
C ALA A 87 28.59 -13.82 12.78
N ALA A 88 29.55 -13.53 13.67
CA ALA A 88 29.26 -12.86 14.93
C ALA A 88 28.61 -11.48 14.72
N ALA A 89 29.09 -10.73 13.72
CA ALA A 89 28.52 -9.44 13.37
C ALA A 89 27.10 -9.56 12.80
N LYS A 90 26.87 -10.54 11.90
CA LYS A 90 25.55 -10.86 11.37
C LYS A 90 24.54 -11.16 12.47
N ASP A 91 24.93 -11.89 13.50
CA ASP A 91 24.05 -12.29 14.60
C ASP A 91 24.03 -11.27 15.77
N GLY A 92 24.66 -10.12 15.61
CA GLY A 92 24.59 -9.01 16.57
C GLY A 92 25.42 -9.21 17.83
N ARG A 93 26.35 -10.18 17.83
CA ARG A 93 27.19 -10.61 18.96
C ARG A 93 28.41 -9.70 19.10
N LEU A 94 28.16 -8.47 19.57
CA LEU A 94 29.21 -7.46 19.71
C LEU A 94 30.35 -7.89 20.66
N ASP A 95 30.02 -8.65 21.71
CA ASP A 95 30.99 -9.22 22.65
C ASP A 95 32.00 -10.16 21.97
N ILE A 96 31.53 -10.98 21.04
CA ILE A 96 32.39 -11.87 20.24
C ILE A 96 33.20 -11.08 19.21
N VAL A 97 32.58 -10.10 18.55
CA VAL A 97 33.27 -9.21 17.60
C VAL A 97 34.43 -8.47 18.27
N GLN A 98 34.20 -7.88 19.45
CA GLN A 98 35.21 -7.21 20.25
C GLN A 98 36.32 -8.17 20.67
N TRP A 99 35.95 -9.35 21.19
CA TRP A 99 36.94 -10.33 21.62
C TRP A 99 37.80 -10.84 20.46
N LEU A 100 37.20 -11.13 19.31
CA LEU A 100 37.93 -11.54 18.10
C LEU A 100 38.88 -10.41 17.63
N HIS A 101 38.44 -9.15 17.66
CA HIS A 101 39.30 -8.03 17.28
C HIS A 101 40.51 -7.85 18.20
N GLU A 102 40.34 -8.03 19.51
CA GLU A 102 41.41 -7.86 20.49
C GLU A 102 42.42 -9.02 20.51
N ASN A 103 41.96 -10.24 20.21
CA ASN A 103 42.73 -11.46 20.44
C ASN A 103 43.15 -12.20 19.14
N ARG A 104 42.63 -11.79 17.99
CA ARG A 104 42.86 -12.44 16.68
C ARG A 104 43.21 -11.41 15.60
N ASN A 105 43.92 -11.86 14.56
CA ASN A 105 44.48 -10.99 13.52
C ASN A 105 43.84 -11.18 12.14
N GLU A 106 42.97 -12.18 11.99
CA GLU A 106 42.30 -12.54 10.74
C GLU A 106 41.36 -11.44 10.24
N GLY A 107 40.77 -10.68 11.16
CA GLY A 107 39.87 -9.57 10.85
C GLY A 107 38.49 -10.03 10.38
N CYS A 108 37.85 -9.18 9.57
CA CYS A 108 36.57 -9.47 8.94
C CYS A 108 36.60 -9.15 7.45
N THR A 109 35.50 -9.39 6.76
CA THR A 109 35.29 -8.87 5.40
C THR A 109 34.29 -7.72 5.43
N THR A 110 34.02 -7.11 4.26
CA THR A 110 32.91 -6.15 4.10
C THR A 110 31.54 -6.75 4.51
N ASN A 111 31.43 -8.08 4.58
CA ASN A 111 30.20 -8.76 4.97
C ASN A 111 29.86 -8.58 6.44
N ALA A 112 30.82 -8.36 7.35
CA ALA A 112 30.53 -8.14 8.76
C ALA A 112 29.61 -6.92 8.95
N MET A 113 30.06 -5.74 8.49
CA MET A 113 29.29 -4.51 8.64
C MET A 113 27.99 -4.56 7.83
N THR A 114 28.05 -5.12 6.60
CA THR A 114 26.86 -5.23 5.75
C THR A 114 25.81 -6.14 6.37
N SER A 115 26.19 -7.34 6.82
CA SER A 115 25.22 -8.29 7.38
C SER A 115 24.67 -7.81 8.72
N ALA A 116 25.48 -7.15 9.55
CA ALA A 116 25.01 -6.52 10.78
C ALA A 116 23.94 -5.45 10.49
N ALA A 117 24.14 -4.63 9.45
CA ALA A 117 23.15 -3.66 9.03
C ALA A 117 21.86 -4.33 8.51
N ILE A 118 21.99 -5.36 7.67
CA ILE A 118 20.86 -6.14 7.14
C ILE A 118 19.99 -6.73 8.25
N GLN A 119 20.60 -7.14 9.36
CA GLN A 119 19.90 -7.71 10.53
C GLN A 119 19.51 -6.67 11.59
N GLY A 120 19.74 -5.37 11.32
CA GLY A 120 19.31 -4.28 12.20
C GLY A 120 20.21 -4.06 13.43
N HIS A 121 21.41 -4.63 13.45
CA HIS A 121 22.33 -4.57 14.59
C HIS A 121 23.18 -3.29 14.58
N LEU A 122 22.54 -2.14 14.82
CA LEU A 122 23.17 -0.82 14.79
C LEU A 122 24.42 -0.71 15.69
N HIS A 123 24.40 -1.32 16.88
CA HIS A 123 25.53 -1.30 17.82
C HIS A 123 26.78 -1.96 17.23
N VAL A 124 26.62 -3.06 16.48
CA VAL A 124 27.71 -3.71 15.76
C VAL A 124 28.16 -2.88 14.56
N VAL A 125 27.23 -2.29 13.80
CA VAL A 125 27.56 -1.41 12.67
C VAL A 125 28.42 -0.22 13.10
N LYS A 126 28.03 0.47 14.19
CA LYS A 126 28.79 1.58 14.76
C LYS A 126 30.20 1.16 15.18
N TRP A 127 30.30 0.04 15.89
CA TRP A 127 31.58 -0.47 16.36
C TRP A 127 32.50 -0.87 15.19
N LEU A 128 31.98 -1.62 14.21
CA LEU A 128 32.78 -2.00 13.03
C LEU A 128 33.22 -0.78 12.23
N HIS A 129 32.38 0.26 12.10
CA HIS A 129 32.76 1.48 11.42
C HIS A 129 33.91 2.24 12.11
N GLU A 130 33.93 2.24 13.44
CA GLU A 130 34.92 2.97 14.25
C GLU A 130 36.26 2.23 14.34
N TYR A 131 36.24 0.89 14.47
CA TYR A 131 37.43 0.09 14.79
C TYR A 131 37.95 -0.78 13.61
N ARG A 132 37.23 -0.86 12.49
CA ARG A 132 37.61 -1.66 11.30
C ARG A 132 37.68 -0.80 10.04
N SER A 133 38.55 -1.18 9.11
CA SER A 133 38.82 -0.42 7.89
C SER A 133 38.30 -1.09 6.62
N GLU A 134 37.78 -2.32 6.72
CA GLU A 134 37.28 -3.10 5.58
C GLU A 134 36.08 -2.46 4.91
N GLY A 135 35.29 -1.69 5.66
CA GLY A 135 34.13 -0.96 5.16
C GLY A 135 32.92 -1.87 4.90
N CYS A 136 32.09 -1.47 3.94
CA CYS A 136 30.83 -2.11 3.62
C CYS A 136 30.66 -2.28 2.11
N ASN A 137 29.79 -3.19 1.69
CA ASN A 137 29.47 -3.35 0.27
C ASN A 137 28.33 -2.42 -0.19
N ASN A 138 28.03 -2.45 -1.49
CA ASN A 138 27.03 -1.57 -2.11
C ASN A 138 25.57 -1.84 -1.69
N SER A 139 25.31 -2.94 -0.98
CA SER A 139 23.97 -3.33 -0.52
C SER A 139 23.68 -2.87 0.91
N ILE A 140 24.64 -2.19 1.56
CA ILE A 140 24.55 -1.71 2.95
C ILE A 140 23.29 -0.89 3.23
N MET A 141 22.82 -0.09 2.27
CA MET A 141 21.63 0.74 2.44
C MET A 141 20.34 0.03 1.97
N TYR A 142 20.42 -0.75 0.89
CA TYR A 142 19.24 -1.36 0.25
C TYR A 142 18.47 -2.29 1.20
N TRP A 143 19.14 -3.25 1.81
CA TRP A 143 18.47 -4.27 2.61
C TRP A 143 17.94 -3.76 3.96
N PRO A 144 18.65 -2.92 4.74
CA PRO A 144 18.06 -2.33 5.94
C PRO A 144 16.81 -1.50 5.66
N VAL A 145 16.74 -0.88 4.48
CA VAL A 145 15.53 -0.18 4.00
C VAL A 145 14.41 -1.18 3.70
N CYS A 146 14.71 -2.27 2.97
CA CYS A 146 13.73 -3.32 2.66
C CYS A 146 13.21 -4.10 3.88
N GLU A 147 13.99 -4.17 4.97
CA GLU A 147 13.64 -4.88 6.21
C GLU A 147 13.14 -3.92 7.31
N GLY A 148 13.07 -2.61 7.04
CA GLY A 148 12.48 -1.62 7.95
C GLY A 148 13.36 -1.24 9.15
N HIS A 149 14.68 -1.37 9.05
CA HIS A 149 15.62 -1.07 10.13
C HIS A 149 15.94 0.44 10.21
N LEU A 150 14.94 1.24 10.60
CA LEU A 150 15.00 2.71 10.63
C LEU A 150 16.27 3.26 11.29
N GLU A 151 16.66 2.75 12.45
CA GLU A 151 17.82 3.29 13.19
C GLU A 151 19.16 3.02 12.47
N VAL A 152 19.26 1.91 11.72
CA VAL A 152 20.40 1.64 10.83
C VAL A 152 20.37 2.58 9.64
N VAL A 153 19.20 2.78 9.02
CA VAL A 153 19.03 3.69 7.87
C VAL A 153 19.42 5.12 8.25
N LYS A 154 18.94 5.64 9.40
CA LYS A 154 19.32 6.96 9.92
C LYS A 154 20.82 7.12 10.01
N TRP A 155 21.47 6.17 10.66
CA TRP A 155 22.91 6.21 10.87
C TRP A 155 23.68 6.15 9.54
N LEU A 156 23.24 5.32 8.60
CA LEU A 156 23.85 5.21 7.27
C LEU A 156 23.66 6.48 6.42
N VAL A 157 22.51 7.15 6.49
CA VAL A 157 22.28 8.42 5.79
C VAL A 157 23.24 9.50 6.30
N GLU A 158 23.46 9.56 7.62
CA GLU A 158 24.38 10.52 8.25
C GLU A 158 25.86 10.28 7.92
N HIS A 159 26.31 9.02 7.94
CA HIS A 159 27.73 8.67 7.85
C HIS A 159 28.16 8.21 6.46
N LYS A 160 27.21 7.79 5.62
CA LYS A 160 27.43 7.23 4.27
C LYS A 160 26.38 7.73 3.26
N PRO A 161 26.18 9.05 3.08
CA PRO A 161 25.18 9.60 2.18
C PRO A 161 25.38 9.15 0.72
N GLU A 162 26.61 8.79 0.31
CA GLU A 162 26.93 8.26 -1.02
C GLU A 162 26.25 6.93 -1.34
N THR A 163 25.75 6.22 -0.32
CA THR A 163 25.05 4.94 -0.48
C THR A 163 23.55 5.11 -0.68
N CYS A 164 23.01 6.32 -0.53
CA CYS A 164 21.62 6.64 -0.79
C CYS A 164 21.36 6.62 -2.30
N ARG A 165 20.46 5.74 -2.76
CA ARG A 165 19.98 5.67 -4.14
C ARG A 165 18.55 6.20 -4.25
N ASP A 166 18.14 6.58 -5.45
CA ASP A 166 16.83 7.17 -5.72
C ASP A 166 15.65 6.19 -5.60
N ASP A 167 15.90 4.87 -5.60
CA ASP A 167 14.91 3.79 -5.55
C ASP A 167 14.58 3.31 -4.13
N LEU A 168 15.32 3.75 -3.12
CA LEU A 168 15.21 3.25 -1.74
C LEU A 168 13.83 3.51 -1.12
N MET A 169 13.25 4.69 -1.34
CA MET A 169 11.92 4.98 -0.81
C MET A 169 10.84 4.12 -1.45
N GLU A 170 10.97 3.79 -2.74
CA GLU A 170 10.05 2.88 -3.41
C GLU A 170 10.12 1.47 -2.81
N GLU A 171 11.31 0.95 -2.54
CA GLU A 171 11.51 -0.36 -1.90
C GLU A 171 10.97 -0.41 -0.47
N ALA A 172 11.21 0.64 0.33
CA ALA A 172 10.62 0.75 1.67
C ALA A 172 9.08 0.74 1.59
N ALA A 173 8.53 1.41 0.58
CA ALA A 173 7.11 1.52 0.38
C ALA A 173 6.48 0.19 -0.10
N TRP A 174 7.16 -0.56 -0.96
CA TRP A 174 6.77 -1.91 -1.39
C TRP A 174 6.70 -2.92 -0.23
N ARG A 175 7.46 -2.66 0.85
CA ARG A 175 7.53 -3.52 2.04
C ARG A 175 6.66 -3.01 3.20
N GLY A 176 6.07 -1.82 3.05
CA GLY A 176 5.17 -1.23 4.05
C GLY A 176 5.86 -0.50 5.21
N HIS A 177 7.15 -0.15 5.08
CA HIS A 177 7.93 0.49 6.13
C HIS A 177 7.72 2.02 6.15
N LEU A 178 6.58 2.45 6.69
CA LEU A 178 6.16 3.86 6.75
C LEU A 178 7.20 4.79 7.38
N ASP A 179 7.81 4.36 8.48
CA ASP A 179 8.79 5.13 9.23
C ASP A 179 10.07 5.38 8.42
N VAL A 180 10.54 4.38 7.69
CA VAL A 180 11.68 4.50 6.76
C VAL A 180 11.31 5.41 5.58
N VAL A 181 10.12 5.25 5.00
CA VAL A 181 9.64 6.12 3.90
C VAL A 181 9.62 7.58 4.33
N VAL A 182 9.00 7.89 5.48
CA VAL A 182 8.92 9.27 6.00
C VAL A 182 10.30 9.83 6.29
N TYR A 183 11.19 9.03 6.89
CA TYR A 183 12.54 9.49 7.19
C TYR A 183 13.35 9.79 5.93
N LEU A 184 13.31 8.89 4.94
CA LEU A 184 14.01 9.06 3.67
C LEU A 184 13.48 10.28 2.92
N ASP A 185 12.16 10.49 2.91
CA ASP A 185 11.54 11.67 2.32
C ASP A 185 12.02 12.99 2.92
N GLU A 186 12.15 13.04 4.25
CA GLU A 186 12.56 14.25 4.98
C GLU A 186 14.06 14.56 4.85
N ASN A 187 14.89 13.53 4.73
CA ASN A 187 16.34 13.65 4.92
C ASN A 187 17.16 13.36 3.66
N THR A 188 16.52 12.92 2.57
CA THR A 188 17.22 12.60 1.31
C THR A 188 16.54 13.24 0.10
N THR A 189 17.33 13.73 -0.85
CA THR A 189 16.80 14.27 -2.12
C THR A 189 16.61 13.14 -3.13
N GLN A 190 15.58 12.32 -2.97
CA GLN A 190 15.31 11.20 -3.90
C GLN A 190 14.55 11.67 -5.15
N ARG A 191 15.08 11.34 -6.33
CA ARG A 191 14.44 11.61 -7.63
C ARG A 191 13.63 10.39 -8.07
N GLY A 192 12.42 10.22 -7.53
CA GLY A 192 11.50 9.17 -7.96
C GLY A 192 10.34 9.73 -8.79
N SER A 193 9.96 9.05 -9.87
CA SER A 193 8.86 9.47 -10.75
C SER A 193 7.47 9.21 -10.16
N GLU A 194 7.32 8.23 -9.26
CA GLU A 194 6.03 7.87 -8.61
C GLU A 194 6.16 7.38 -7.14
N TRP A 195 7.38 7.34 -6.58
CA TRP A 195 7.70 6.89 -5.21
C TRP A 195 6.96 5.62 -4.74
N GLY A 196 6.79 4.65 -5.65
CA GLY A 196 6.15 3.38 -5.35
C GLY A 196 4.64 3.43 -5.09
N LEU A 197 3.94 4.55 -5.28
CA LEU A 197 2.50 4.68 -5.00
C LEU A 197 1.66 3.54 -5.62
N GLY A 198 1.96 3.16 -6.87
CA GLY A 198 1.25 2.08 -7.57
C GLY A 198 1.42 0.71 -6.92
N ALA A 199 2.56 0.44 -6.30
CA ALA A 199 2.88 -0.83 -5.66
C ALA A 199 2.42 -0.85 -4.19
N VAL A 200 2.56 0.25 -3.46
CA VAL A 200 1.99 0.44 -2.12
C VAL A 200 0.50 0.13 -2.13
N ALA A 201 -0.23 0.64 -3.12
CA ALA A 201 -1.65 0.35 -3.29
C ALA A 201 -1.95 -1.04 -3.87
N LYS A 202 -0.98 -1.74 -4.45
CA LYS A 202 -1.15 -3.13 -4.89
C LYS A 202 -1.03 -4.09 -3.70
N GLU A 203 -0.11 -3.81 -2.79
CA GLU A 203 0.20 -4.68 -1.65
C GLU A 203 -0.62 -4.33 -0.38
N GLY A 204 -1.37 -3.22 -0.37
CA GLY A 204 -2.31 -2.90 0.70
C GLY A 204 -1.77 -1.99 1.80
N TYR A 205 -0.63 -1.35 1.56
CA TYR A 205 0.01 -0.47 2.54
C TYR A 205 -0.59 0.94 2.54
N ALA A 206 -1.90 1.04 2.80
CA ALA A 206 -2.68 2.27 2.70
C ALA A 206 -2.11 3.45 3.51
N LYS A 207 -1.54 3.18 4.69
CA LYS A 207 -0.89 4.22 5.52
C LYS A 207 0.32 4.84 4.85
N VAL A 208 1.13 4.03 4.15
CA VAL A 208 2.30 4.51 3.39
C VAL A 208 1.83 5.33 2.19
N ALA A 209 0.80 4.87 1.49
CA ALA A 209 0.25 5.60 0.35
C ALA A 209 -0.30 6.96 0.77
N ILE A 210 -1.09 7.00 1.85
CA ILE A 210 -1.64 8.25 2.39
C ILE A 210 -0.51 9.21 2.80
N ALA A 211 0.51 8.72 3.52
CA ALA A 211 1.64 9.55 3.94
C ALA A 211 2.40 10.15 2.75
N LEU A 212 2.70 9.35 1.73
CA LEU A 212 3.35 9.82 0.50
C LEU A 212 2.49 10.83 -0.25
N MET A 213 1.18 10.58 -0.35
CA MET A 213 0.26 11.49 -1.03
C MET A 213 0.12 12.84 -0.31
N GLN A 214 0.09 12.83 1.03
CA GLN A 214 -0.03 14.05 1.84
C GLN A 214 1.15 15.00 1.63
N ARG A 215 2.35 14.42 1.58
CA ARG A 215 3.60 15.18 1.53
C ARG A 215 3.86 15.74 0.14
N HIS A 216 3.26 15.14 -0.89
CA HIS A 216 3.61 15.37 -2.29
C HIS A 216 2.43 15.55 -3.23
N SER A 217 1.36 16.16 -2.73
CA SER A 217 0.12 16.46 -3.46
C SER A 217 0.34 17.15 -4.82
N GLY A 218 1.40 17.96 -4.95
CA GLY A 218 1.73 18.68 -6.19
C GLY A 218 2.38 17.83 -7.30
N ILE A 219 3.06 16.73 -6.96
CA ILE A 219 3.93 15.99 -7.91
C ILE A 219 3.16 14.84 -8.60
N PHE A 220 2.25 14.16 -7.91
CA PHE A 220 1.68 12.88 -8.37
C PHE A 220 0.30 12.94 -9.01
N ARG A 221 0.01 13.98 -9.79
CA ARG A 221 -1.33 14.15 -10.38
C ARG A 221 -1.80 12.97 -11.26
N ARG A 222 -0.91 12.21 -11.90
CA ARG A 222 -1.29 11.04 -12.74
C ARG A 222 -1.27 9.70 -11.99
N GLY A 223 -0.30 9.46 -11.11
CA GLY A 223 -0.14 8.19 -10.37
C GLY A 223 -1.04 8.07 -9.13
N MET A 224 -1.53 9.18 -8.58
CA MET A 224 -2.41 9.16 -7.40
C MET A 224 -3.77 8.53 -7.68
N TYR A 225 -4.39 8.78 -8.84
CA TYR A 225 -5.70 8.23 -9.16
C TYR A 225 -5.69 6.70 -9.20
N SER A 226 -4.68 6.09 -9.83
CA SER A 226 -4.54 4.63 -9.89
C SER A 226 -4.28 4.04 -8.50
N CYS A 227 -3.52 4.75 -7.67
CA CYS A 227 -3.27 4.41 -6.27
C CYS A 227 -4.57 4.46 -5.45
N PHE A 228 -5.33 5.56 -5.50
CA PHE A 228 -6.64 5.69 -4.84
C PHE A 228 -7.62 4.60 -5.27
N LEU A 229 -7.74 4.34 -6.58
CA LEU A 229 -8.62 3.30 -7.10
C LEU A 229 -8.24 1.90 -6.58
N ARG A 230 -6.95 1.59 -6.50
CA ARG A 230 -6.47 0.32 -5.97
C ARG A 230 -6.75 0.19 -4.46
N LEU A 231 -6.47 1.23 -3.68
CA LEU A 231 -6.76 1.26 -2.24
C LEU A 231 -8.27 1.12 -1.96
N LEU A 232 -9.12 1.83 -2.71
CA LEU A 232 -10.57 1.70 -2.59
C LEU A 232 -11.05 0.29 -2.94
N ASN A 233 -10.48 -0.34 -3.97
CA ASN A 233 -10.79 -1.73 -4.30
C ASN A 233 -10.32 -2.71 -3.21
N GLN A 234 -9.20 -2.47 -2.54
CA GLN A 234 -8.75 -3.32 -1.44
C GLN A 234 -9.64 -3.19 -0.20
N LEU A 235 -9.96 -1.96 0.20
CA LEU A 235 -10.90 -1.68 1.30
C LEU A 235 -12.29 -2.30 1.03
N SER A 236 -12.66 -2.47 -0.25
CA SER A 236 -13.89 -3.17 -0.64
C SER A 236 -13.90 -4.66 -0.37
N ASN A 237 -12.75 -5.31 -0.47
CA ASN A 237 -12.63 -6.76 -0.32
C ASN A 237 -12.52 -7.19 1.15
N GLU A 238 -12.11 -6.29 2.04
CA GLU A 238 -11.89 -6.59 3.47
C GLU A 238 -13.18 -6.58 4.30
N GLY A 239 -14.34 -6.24 3.72
CA GLY A 239 -15.62 -6.21 4.45
C GLY A 239 -15.72 -5.08 5.48
N ASP A 240 -14.75 -4.17 5.49
CA ASP A 240 -14.69 -3.04 6.41
C ASP A 240 -15.80 -2.05 6.06
N THR A 241 -16.68 -1.80 7.04
CA THR A 241 -17.71 -0.76 6.94
C THR A 241 -17.07 0.61 6.66
N PRO A 242 -17.77 1.53 5.97
CA PRO A 242 -17.29 2.88 5.61
C PRO A 242 -16.99 3.83 6.80
N ALA A 243 -16.75 3.28 7.99
CA ALA A 243 -16.42 3.98 9.23
C ALA A 243 -14.99 3.69 9.74
N SER A 244 -14.18 2.91 9.02
CA SER A 244 -12.77 2.69 9.39
C SER A 244 -11.99 4.02 9.43
N PRO A 245 -11.10 4.26 10.41
CA PRO A 245 -10.26 5.45 10.45
C PRO A 245 -9.45 5.65 9.15
N LEU A 246 -9.04 4.54 8.52
CA LEU A 246 -8.32 4.55 7.25
C LEU A 246 -9.20 5.03 6.09
N TRP A 247 -10.48 4.64 6.11
CA TRP A 247 -11.48 5.09 5.14
C TRP A 247 -11.70 6.61 5.23
N ASN A 248 -11.86 7.13 6.45
CA ASN A 248 -12.03 8.56 6.68
C ASN A 248 -10.80 9.37 6.24
N GLU A 249 -9.60 8.84 6.46
CA GLU A 249 -8.37 9.51 6.05
C GLU A 249 -8.22 9.53 4.52
N LEU A 250 -8.57 8.43 3.86
CA LEU A 250 -8.59 8.35 2.40
C LEU A 250 -9.61 9.30 1.78
N LEU A 251 -10.78 9.47 2.41
CA LEU A 251 -11.79 10.47 2.02
C LEU A 251 -11.27 11.90 2.13
N ARG A 252 -10.64 12.27 3.27
CA ARG A 252 -10.05 13.61 3.44
C ARG A 252 -8.97 13.88 2.39
N MET A 253 -8.18 12.87 2.05
CA MET A 253 -7.16 13.00 1.03
C MET A 253 -7.72 13.22 -0.37
N LEU A 254 -8.77 12.49 -0.72
CA LEU A 254 -9.53 12.78 -1.93
C LEU A 254 -10.07 14.21 -1.89
N GLU A 255 -10.63 14.68 -0.77
CA GLU A 255 -11.14 16.05 -0.66
C GLU A 255 -10.07 17.11 -0.93
N ILE A 256 -8.88 16.99 -0.32
CA ILE A 256 -7.75 17.91 -0.52
C ILE A 256 -7.29 17.92 -1.98
N PHE A 257 -7.20 16.76 -2.61
CA PHE A 257 -6.77 16.69 -4.01
C PHE A 257 -7.81 17.31 -4.97
N HIS A 258 -9.09 17.24 -4.61
CA HIS A 258 -10.19 17.69 -5.44
C HIS A 258 -10.52 19.18 -5.27
N SER A 259 -9.93 19.90 -4.32
CA SER A 259 -10.10 21.37 -4.27
C SER A 259 -9.49 22.07 -5.49
N ASP A 260 -8.60 21.38 -6.22
CA ASP A 260 -7.78 22.01 -7.24
C ASP A 260 -8.33 21.83 -8.67
N GLU A 261 -9.00 20.72 -9.04
CA GLU A 261 -9.53 20.50 -10.41
C GLU A 261 -10.76 19.55 -10.50
N CYS A 262 -11.73 19.89 -11.36
CA CYS A 262 -12.78 18.98 -11.85
C CYS A 262 -12.24 18.12 -13.00
N SER A 263 -12.03 16.81 -12.79
CA SER A 263 -11.45 15.91 -13.80
C SER A 263 -12.25 14.62 -14.03
N ALA A 264 -11.98 13.92 -15.14
CA ALA A 264 -12.60 12.63 -15.46
C ALA A 264 -12.32 11.54 -14.40
N GLY A 265 -11.18 11.62 -13.69
CA GLY A 265 -10.84 10.65 -12.64
C GLY A 265 -11.80 10.70 -11.45
N VAL A 266 -12.38 11.87 -11.18
CA VAL A 266 -13.38 12.09 -10.11
C VAL A 266 -14.68 11.34 -10.41
N ILE A 267 -15.09 11.38 -11.68
CA ILE A 267 -16.30 10.70 -12.17
C ILE A 267 -16.12 9.19 -12.05
N THR A 268 -14.94 8.68 -12.42
CA THR A 268 -14.61 7.25 -12.27
C THR A 268 -14.65 6.81 -10.81
N LEU A 269 -14.17 7.66 -9.88
CA LEU A 269 -14.24 7.39 -8.44
C LEU A 269 -15.68 7.39 -7.91
N LEU A 270 -16.49 8.37 -8.30
CA LEU A 270 -17.91 8.44 -7.93
C LEU A 270 -18.73 7.28 -8.51
N ASP A 271 -18.51 6.95 -9.77
CA ASP A 271 -19.15 5.82 -10.44
C ASP A 271 -18.81 4.50 -9.74
N LEU A 272 -17.53 4.26 -9.47
CA LEU A 272 -17.08 3.08 -8.74
C LEU A 272 -17.66 3.04 -7.33
N ALA A 273 -17.75 4.18 -6.64
CA ALA A 273 -18.36 4.28 -5.32
C ALA A 273 -19.84 3.88 -5.35
N LEU A 274 -20.60 4.30 -6.36
CA LEU A 274 -21.99 3.88 -6.53
C LEU A 274 -22.12 2.39 -6.88
N GLN A 275 -21.31 1.89 -7.82
CA GLN A 275 -21.31 0.48 -8.22
C GLN A 275 -21.01 -0.47 -7.05
N ARG A 276 -20.17 -0.03 -6.11
CA ARG A 276 -19.79 -0.79 -4.91
C ARG A 276 -20.68 -0.51 -3.68
N GLY A 277 -21.64 0.41 -3.77
CA GLY A 277 -22.58 0.72 -2.70
C GLY A 277 -22.07 1.70 -1.63
N TYR A 278 -20.99 2.44 -1.88
CA TYR A 278 -20.43 3.48 -0.99
C TYR A 278 -21.21 4.78 -1.05
N LEU A 279 -22.52 4.72 -0.82
CA LEU A 279 -23.43 5.86 -0.93
C LEU A 279 -23.05 7.01 0.02
N VAL A 280 -22.54 6.72 1.22
CA VAL A 280 -22.11 7.75 2.18
C VAL A 280 -20.92 8.55 1.65
N MET A 281 -19.94 7.89 1.05
CA MET A 281 -18.79 8.53 0.41
C MET A 281 -19.24 9.40 -0.77
N ALA A 282 -20.06 8.83 -1.65
CA ALA A 282 -20.57 9.55 -2.81
C ALA A 282 -21.33 10.81 -2.37
N ARG A 283 -22.22 10.70 -1.37
CA ARG A 283 -22.98 11.84 -0.84
C ARG A 283 -22.10 12.89 -0.17
N GLN A 284 -21.24 12.50 0.76
CA GLN A 284 -20.33 13.44 1.43
C GLN A 284 -19.47 14.21 0.43
N PHE A 285 -18.97 13.51 -0.59
CA PHE A 285 -18.19 14.11 -1.64
C PHE A 285 -19.01 15.06 -2.53
N PHE A 286 -20.25 14.69 -2.86
CA PHE A 286 -21.12 15.44 -3.77
C PHE A 286 -21.78 16.67 -3.12
N ASP A 287 -22.25 16.54 -1.87
CA ASP A 287 -23.01 17.57 -1.16
C ASP A 287 -22.15 18.80 -0.83
N ARG A 288 -20.84 18.62 -0.65
CA ARG A 288 -19.88 19.69 -0.30
C ARG A 288 -19.43 20.54 -1.51
N ARG A 289 -19.91 20.23 -2.72
CA ARG A 289 -19.47 20.87 -3.97
C ARG A 289 -20.32 22.09 -4.30
N SER A 290 -19.71 23.03 -5.02
CA SER A 290 -20.43 24.16 -5.59
C SER A 290 -21.39 23.68 -6.69
N GLU A 291 -22.46 24.46 -6.90
CA GLU A 291 -23.45 24.17 -7.95
C GLU A 291 -22.81 24.09 -9.35
N GLN A 292 -21.73 24.85 -9.58
CA GLN A 292 -20.99 24.85 -10.85
C GLN A 292 -20.22 23.54 -11.06
N GLU A 293 -19.57 23.01 -10.03
CA GLU A 293 -18.88 21.71 -10.09
C GLU A 293 -19.87 20.56 -10.26
N LYS A 294 -21.01 20.60 -9.55
CA LYS A 294 -22.09 19.60 -9.72
C LYS A 294 -22.59 19.56 -11.16
N CYS A 295 -22.78 20.72 -11.81
CA CYS A 295 -23.14 20.80 -13.23
C CYS A 295 -22.08 20.15 -14.14
N GLN A 296 -20.81 20.42 -13.87
CA GLN A 296 -19.70 19.86 -14.65
C GLN A 296 -19.62 18.34 -14.50
N TYR A 297 -19.82 17.81 -13.29
CA TYR A 297 -19.82 16.36 -13.08
C TYR A 297 -20.94 15.67 -13.86
N VAL A 298 -22.13 16.25 -13.85
CA VAL A 298 -23.26 15.73 -14.61
C VAL A 298 -22.99 15.78 -16.13
N ALA A 299 -22.35 16.84 -16.62
CA ALA A 299 -21.98 16.96 -18.04
C ALA A 299 -20.96 15.88 -18.44
N ILE A 300 -19.91 15.66 -17.64
CA ILE A 300 -18.93 14.62 -17.92
C ILE A 300 -19.57 13.22 -17.83
N ALA A 301 -20.49 12.98 -16.90
CA ALA A 301 -21.23 11.71 -16.82
C ALA A 301 -22.12 11.47 -18.05
N ALA A 302 -22.70 12.55 -18.60
CA ALA A 302 -23.45 12.51 -19.85
C ALA A 302 -22.56 12.15 -21.05
N ASP A 303 -21.36 12.72 -21.12
CA ASP A 303 -20.38 12.43 -22.19
C ASP A 303 -19.93 10.96 -22.18
N HIS A 304 -19.91 10.34 -20.99
CA HIS A 304 -19.61 8.91 -20.81
C HIS A 304 -20.85 8.00 -20.84
N ASN A 305 -22.04 8.54 -21.13
CA ASN A 305 -23.32 7.83 -21.17
C ASN A 305 -23.66 7.06 -19.87
N ASN A 306 -23.25 7.58 -18.71
CA ASN A 306 -23.48 6.95 -17.41
C ASN A 306 -24.77 7.45 -16.74
N ILE A 307 -25.89 6.88 -17.18
CA ILE A 307 -27.25 7.30 -16.80
C ILE A 307 -27.52 7.11 -15.30
N VAL A 308 -27.01 6.03 -14.70
CA VAL A 308 -27.22 5.73 -13.27
C VAL A 308 -26.55 6.78 -12.39
N LEU A 309 -25.32 7.16 -12.73
CA LEU A 309 -24.59 8.20 -12.04
C LEU A 309 -25.26 9.58 -12.22
N MET A 310 -25.71 9.90 -13.43
CA MET A 310 -26.44 11.14 -13.70
C MET A 310 -27.72 11.25 -12.86
N ARG A 311 -28.53 10.17 -12.82
CA ARG A 311 -29.76 10.12 -12.01
C ARG A 311 -29.46 10.35 -10.54
N TRP A 312 -28.47 9.62 -10.01
CA TRP A 312 -28.07 9.75 -8.63
C TRP A 312 -27.61 11.18 -8.29
N MET A 313 -26.81 11.82 -9.15
CA MET A 313 -26.36 13.21 -8.92
C MET A 313 -27.54 14.20 -8.87
N ILE A 314 -28.51 14.07 -9.77
CA ILE A 314 -29.71 14.92 -9.81
C ILE A 314 -30.57 14.73 -8.55
N GLU A 315 -30.80 13.48 -8.13
CA GLU A 315 -31.54 13.16 -6.90
C GLU A 315 -30.88 13.73 -5.64
N ASN A 316 -29.57 13.95 -5.66
CA ASN A 316 -28.80 14.52 -4.55
C ASN A 316 -28.46 16.01 -4.77
N GLY A 317 -29.17 16.71 -5.66
CA GLY A 317 -29.15 18.18 -5.73
C GLY A 317 -28.21 18.80 -6.76
N ALA A 318 -27.90 18.11 -7.86
CA ALA A 318 -27.28 18.74 -9.03
C ALA A 318 -28.29 19.63 -9.81
N PRO A 319 -27.90 20.81 -10.30
CA PRO A 319 -28.74 21.58 -11.22
C PRO A 319 -28.98 20.81 -12.52
N LEU A 320 -30.24 20.72 -12.93
CA LEU A 320 -30.62 20.07 -14.19
C LEU A 320 -30.36 21.02 -15.37
N SER A 321 -29.23 20.83 -16.07
CA SER A 321 -28.94 21.56 -17.30
C SER A 321 -29.73 21.01 -18.49
N VAL A 322 -29.99 21.85 -19.51
CA VAL A 322 -30.67 21.44 -20.76
C VAL A 322 -29.91 20.32 -21.47
N HIS A 323 -28.58 20.33 -21.43
CA HIS A 323 -27.72 19.28 -22.00
C HIS A 323 -27.92 17.93 -21.29
N THR A 324 -27.96 17.95 -19.96
CA THR A 324 -28.23 16.78 -19.12
C THR A 324 -29.59 16.18 -19.39
N ALA A 325 -30.63 17.02 -19.51
CA ALA A 325 -31.99 16.57 -19.76
C ALA A 325 -32.13 15.90 -21.14
N ILE A 326 -31.40 16.38 -22.16
CA ILE A 326 -31.35 15.76 -23.50
C ILE A 326 -30.65 14.40 -23.45
N SER A 327 -29.53 14.26 -22.73
CA SER A 327 -28.80 12.99 -22.61
C SER A 327 -29.64 11.92 -21.88
N LEU A 328 -30.35 12.29 -20.80
CA LEU A 328 -31.29 11.39 -20.11
C LEU A 328 -32.49 10.99 -20.98
N ALA A 329 -33.01 11.90 -21.79
CA ALA A 329 -34.09 11.63 -22.73
C ALA A 329 -33.65 10.64 -23.84
N SER A 330 -32.44 10.83 -24.37
CA SER A 330 -31.90 10.04 -25.47
C SER A 330 -31.69 8.55 -25.14
N SER A 331 -31.59 8.20 -23.86
CA SER A 331 -31.30 6.82 -23.41
C SER A 331 -32.52 5.94 -23.12
N HIS A 332 -33.75 6.45 -23.32
CA HIS A 332 -35.01 5.67 -23.31
C HIS A 332 -35.40 4.95 -21.99
N VAL A 333 -34.72 5.19 -20.87
CA VAL A 333 -35.05 4.53 -19.59
C VAL A 333 -35.18 5.56 -18.46
N ILE A 334 -36.31 6.26 -18.42
CA ILE A 334 -36.78 7.01 -17.24
C ILE A 334 -37.88 6.15 -16.59
N ASP A 335 -37.85 5.90 -15.28
CA ASP A 335 -38.94 5.17 -14.61
C ASP A 335 -40.28 5.94 -14.73
N ARG A 336 -41.42 5.25 -14.82
CA ARG A 336 -42.74 5.86 -15.10
C ARG A 336 -43.13 6.91 -14.04
N SER A 337 -42.67 6.75 -12.81
CA SER A 337 -42.92 7.62 -11.64
C SER A 337 -42.18 8.98 -11.70
N ASP A 338 -40.98 9.02 -12.28
CA ASP A 338 -40.12 10.23 -12.27
C ASP A 338 -40.41 11.17 -13.46
N ARG A 339 -41.11 10.69 -14.49
CA ARG A 339 -41.43 11.45 -15.71
C ARG A 339 -42.37 12.64 -15.45
N VAL A 340 -43.26 12.52 -14.45
CA VAL A 340 -44.15 13.62 -14.03
C VAL A 340 -43.36 14.76 -13.37
N VAL A 341 -42.30 14.41 -12.63
CA VAL A 341 -41.40 15.39 -12.00
C VAL A 341 -40.60 16.15 -13.05
N VAL A 342 -40.10 15.44 -14.08
CA VAL A 342 -39.40 16.04 -15.22
C VAL A 342 -40.31 17.00 -16.00
N ILE A 343 -41.58 16.64 -16.21
CA ILE A 343 -42.57 17.53 -16.86
C ILE A 343 -42.83 18.79 -16.03
N ARG A 344 -43.01 18.66 -14.72
CA ARG A 344 -43.24 19.80 -13.83
C ARG A 344 -42.07 20.78 -13.85
N ILE A 345 -40.84 20.26 -13.79
CA ILE A 345 -39.61 21.07 -13.86
C ILE A 345 -39.45 21.72 -15.24
N ALA A 346 -39.78 21.00 -16.32
CA ALA A 346 -39.73 21.54 -17.69
C ALA A 346 -40.74 22.68 -17.89
N LEU A 347 -41.92 22.60 -17.25
CA LEU A 347 -42.93 23.66 -17.25
C LEU A 347 -42.48 24.88 -16.44
N GLU A 348 -41.94 24.68 -15.24
CA GLU A 348 -41.44 25.75 -14.36
C GLU A 348 -40.29 26.55 -15.01
N ASN A 349 -39.49 25.91 -15.85
CA ASN A 349 -38.33 26.51 -16.52
C ASN A 349 -38.60 26.86 -18.01
N ASN A 350 -39.84 26.73 -18.49
CA ASN A 350 -40.27 27.01 -19.87
C ASN A 350 -39.44 26.30 -20.97
N VAL A 351 -39.05 25.04 -20.73
CA VAL A 351 -38.21 24.26 -21.66
C VAL A 351 -39.10 23.48 -22.63
N ARG A 352 -39.68 24.20 -23.60
CA ARG A 352 -40.73 23.70 -24.52
C ARG A 352 -40.37 22.43 -25.30
N LYS A 353 -39.12 22.32 -25.78
CA LYS A 353 -38.65 21.16 -26.57
C LYS A 353 -38.57 19.87 -25.75
N LEU A 354 -38.17 19.97 -24.49
CA LEU A 354 -38.09 18.83 -23.58
C LEU A 354 -39.50 18.35 -23.22
N LEU A 355 -40.40 19.30 -22.97
CA LEU A 355 -41.80 19.04 -22.67
C LEU A 355 -42.51 18.32 -23.83
N LEU A 356 -42.31 18.80 -25.06
CA LEU A 356 -42.85 18.15 -26.26
C LEU A 356 -42.31 16.73 -26.43
N TRP A 357 -41.00 16.55 -26.27
CA TRP A 357 -40.38 15.23 -26.42
C TRP A 357 -40.90 14.22 -25.39
N VAL A 358 -41.01 14.61 -24.12
CA VAL A 358 -41.51 13.72 -23.07
C VAL A 358 -42.98 13.36 -23.34
N LEU A 359 -43.83 14.32 -23.72
CA LEU A 359 -45.24 14.06 -23.98
C LEU A 359 -45.47 13.19 -25.23
N ASP A 360 -44.73 13.40 -26.32
CA ASP A 360 -44.92 12.62 -27.55
C ASP A 360 -44.39 11.17 -27.45
N ASN A 361 -43.34 10.95 -26.66
CA ASN A 361 -42.65 9.66 -26.61
C ASN A 361 -43.03 8.81 -25.39
N THR A 362 -44.04 9.22 -24.61
CA THR A 362 -44.45 8.47 -23.42
C THR A 362 -45.95 8.25 -23.33
N VAL A 363 -46.34 7.02 -22.96
CA VAL A 363 -47.73 6.64 -22.73
C VAL A 363 -47.99 6.72 -21.22
N PHE A 364 -48.84 7.66 -20.81
CA PHE A 364 -49.28 7.79 -19.43
C PHE A 364 -50.53 6.95 -19.22
N GLU A 365 -50.47 5.78 -18.61
CA GLU A 365 -51.66 4.93 -18.39
C GLU A 365 -52.47 5.37 -17.16
N ASP A 366 -51.82 5.99 -16.18
CA ASP A 366 -52.42 6.39 -14.92
C ASP A 366 -53.15 7.75 -14.99
N VAL A 367 -54.40 7.76 -14.54
CA VAL A 367 -55.28 8.93 -14.56
C VAL A 367 -54.80 10.03 -13.60
N THR A 368 -54.18 9.66 -12.48
CA THR A 368 -53.69 10.67 -11.51
C THR A 368 -52.52 11.46 -12.06
N SER A 369 -51.61 10.78 -12.78
CA SER A 369 -50.48 11.39 -13.49
C SER A 369 -50.95 12.32 -14.62
N ARG A 370 -51.92 11.88 -15.44
CA ARG A 370 -52.52 12.72 -16.50
C ARG A 370 -53.15 13.99 -15.93
N ASN A 371 -53.90 13.88 -14.83
CA ASN A 371 -54.53 15.02 -14.18
C ASN A 371 -53.49 15.99 -13.57
N ALA A 372 -52.41 15.48 -12.99
CA ALA A 372 -51.34 16.33 -12.45
C ALA A 372 -50.63 17.13 -13.56
N ILE A 373 -50.34 16.49 -14.70
CA ILE A 373 -49.73 17.13 -15.87
C ILE A 373 -50.68 18.20 -16.45
N ARG A 374 -51.97 17.88 -16.59
CA ARG A 374 -52.97 18.83 -17.07
C ARG A 374 -53.07 20.06 -16.17
N ASN A 375 -53.18 19.86 -14.86
CA ASN A 375 -53.24 20.97 -13.90
C ASN A 375 -51.96 21.82 -13.90
N ALA A 376 -50.80 21.24 -14.24
CA ALA A 376 -49.56 21.97 -14.39
C ALA A 376 -49.51 22.78 -15.70
N LEU A 377 -50.04 22.22 -16.80
CA LEU A 377 -50.17 22.91 -18.09
C LEU A 377 -51.15 24.09 -18.03
N GLU A 378 -52.26 23.96 -17.29
CA GLU A 378 -53.21 25.05 -17.04
C GLU A 378 -52.61 26.22 -16.27
N ARG A 379 -51.55 25.96 -15.49
CA ARG A 379 -50.82 26.98 -14.73
C ARG A 379 -49.61 27.55 -15.49
N ALA A 380 -49.27 26.99 -16.64
CA ALA A 380 -48.15 27.43 -17.46
C ALA A 380 -48.50 28.66 -18.30
N ASP A 381 -47.50 29.30 -18.91
CA ASP A 381 -47.71 30.46 -19.78
C ASP A 381 -48.52 30.07 -21.04
N ASN A 382 -49.52 30.89 -21.40
CA ASN A 382 -50.41 30.65 -22.54
C ASN A 382 -49.64 30.38 -23.85
N VAL A 383 -48.45 30.96 -24.01
CA VAL A 383 -47.60 30.77 -25.20
C VAL A 383 -47.08 29.33 -25.30
N THR A 384 -46.72 28.72 -24.17
CA THR A 384 -46.22 27.33 -24.12
C THR A 384 -47.36 26.33 -24.29
N ALA A 385 -48.53 26.60 -23.69
CA ALA A 385 -49.71 25.78 -23.86
C ALA A 385 -50.19 25.76 -25.33
N HIS A 386 -50.27 26.93 -25.99
CA HIS A 386 -50.63 27.01 -27.42
C HIS A 386 -49.62 26.29 -28.30
N TRP A 387 -48.32 26.52 -28.05
CA TRP A 387 -47.26 25.86 -28.81
C TRP A 387 -47.29 24.33 -28.66
N LEU A 388 -47.59 23.79 -27.48
CA LEU A 388 -47.73 22.34 -27.32
C LEU A 388 -48.96 21.79 -28.04
N CYS A 389 -50.08 22.51 -28.02
CA CYS A 389 -51.29 22.11 -28.74
C CYS A 389 -51.02 21.92 -30.25
N ASP A 390 -50.26 22.85 -30.84
CA ASP A 390 -49.95 22.83 -32.28
C ASP A 390 -48.93 21.75 -32.68
N TYR A 391 -48.01 21.40 -31.78
CA TYR A 391 -46.83 20.58 -32.13
C TYR A 391 -46.82 19.17 -31.54
N LEU A 392 -47.70 18.83 -30.59
CA LEU A 392 -47.86 17.44 -30.13
C LEU A 392 -48.21 16.57 -31.33
N SER A 393 -47.53 15.44 -31.52
CA SER A 393 -47.76 14.53 -32.65
C SER A 393 -48.78 13.44 -32.31
N ASN A 394 -48.91 13.09 -31.04
CA ASN A 394 -49.79 12.03 -30.56
C ASN A 394 -51.19 12.59 -30.19
N ASP A 395 -52.20 12.23 -30.98
CA ASP A 395 -53.58 12.70 -30.81
C ASP A 395 -54.22 12.27 -29.48
N ASP A 396 -53.90 11.07 -28.97
CA ASP A 396 -54.40 10.61 -27.66
C ASP A 396 -53.81 11.49 -26.55
N THR A 397 -52.49 11.72 -26.61
CA THR A 397 -51.80 12.59 -25.65
C THR A 397 -52.29 14.03 -25.70
N ARG A 398 -52.50 14.57 -26.90
CA ARG A 398 -53.06 15.91 -27.11
C ARG A 398 -54.46 16.01 -26.50
N SER A 399 -55.30 14.99 -26.68
CA SER A 399 -56.70 14.99 -26.25
C SER A 399 -56.89 15.07 -24.73
N TRP A 400 -56.05 14.40 -23.93
CA TRP A 400 -56.15 14.46 -22.48
C TRP A 400 -55.35 15.62 -21.86
N CYS A 401 -54.30 16.11 -22.54
CA CYS A 401 -53.57 17.32 -22.13
C CYS A 401 -54.41 18.58 -22.35
N PHE A 402 -55.16 18.66 -23.46
CA PHE A 402 -55.96 19.83 -23.87
C PHE A 402 -57.37 19.39 -24.28
N PRO A 403 -58.26 19.05 -23.32
CA PRO A 403 -59.63 18.74 -23.63
C PRO A 403 -60.30 19.97 -24.26
N LEU A 404 -60.84 19.81 -25.48
CA LEU A 404 -61.65 20.84 -26.15
C LEU A 404 -62.84 21.17 -25.24
N HIS A 405 -62.99 22.46 -24.89
CA HIS A 405 -64.18 22.95 -24.20
C HIS A 405 -65.35 23.14 -25.14
#